data_AF-A0A368H106-F1
#
_entry.id   AF-A0A368H106-F1
#
_cell.length_a   1.000
_cell.length_b   1.000
_cell.length_c   1.000
_cell.angle_alpha   90.00
_cell.angle_beta   90.00
_cell.angle_gamma   90.00
#
_symmetry.space_group_name_H-M   'P 1'
#
loop_
_entity.id
_entity.type
_entity.pdbx_description
1 polymer ?
#
loop_
_entity_poly.entity_id
_entity_poly.type
_entity_poly.pdbx_seq_one_letter_code
_entity_poly.pdbx_strand_id
1 'polypeptide(L)'
;MQLLLVFVPFQVAWMTALIRHWSLLVDDISKETPKKPTWLTHRIWLVINARRKFLRLLRERNTEAFDRVIKELKIAYHVQKQPEHVKTRKAWAEAQLRARVEQEKERRLEELHQSYISERREKSEEMEKRKQELRKEHQEVHQRLHGLLVLEGKATDVVGQYRPPLVGSLSETVMHYALFYHPKPNMVKQY
;
A
#
# COMPACT_ATOMS: atom_id res chain seq x y z
N MET A 1 47.63 7.27 2.25
CA MET A 1 46.19 7.50 2.56
C MET A 1 45.84 7.42 4.05
N GLN A 2 46.55 6.65 4.89
CA GLN A 2 46.27 6.54 6.33
C GLN A 2 46.46 7.83 7.15
N LEU A 3 47.40 8.71 6.77
CA LEU A 3 47.62 9.99 7.49
C LEU A 3 46.41 10.94 7.45
N LEU A 4 45.63 10.93 6.36
CA LEU A 4 44.42 11.75 6.25
C LEU A 4 43.28 11.26 7.15
N LEU A 5 43.27 9.98 7.53
CA LEU A 5 42.23 9.42 8.41
C LEU A 5 42.42 9.82 9.87
N VAL A 6 43.67 9.96 10.33
CA VAL A 6 43.99 10.38 11.71
C VAL A 6 43.88 11.90 11.88
N PHE A 7 44.13 12.67 10.82
CA PHE A 7 44.18 14.13 10.90
C PHE A 7 42.80 14.79 11.04
N VAL A 8 41.77 14.24 10.38
CA VAL A 8 40.39 14.80 10.40
C VAL A 8 39.75 14.86 11.80
N PRO A 9 39.78 13.80 12.65
CA PRO A 9 39.19 13.88 13.99
C PRO A 9 39.92 14.91 14.87
N PHE A 10 41.25 15.02 14.75
CA PHE A 10 42.02 16.05 15.45
C PHE A 10 41.62 17.47 15.01
N GLN A 11 41.44 17.70 13.71
CA GLN A 11 40.96 18.99 13.20
C GLN A 11 39.57 19.35 13.75
N VAL A 12 38.65 18.39 13.85
CA VAL A 12 37.32 18.62 14.43
C VAL A 12 37.40 18.97 15.92
N ALA A 13 38.25 18.29 16.68
CA ALA A 13 38.49 18.58 18.08
C ALA A 13 39.07 19.99 18.28
N TRP A 14 40.12 20.33 17.52
CA TRP A 14 40.75 21.66 17.57
C TRP A 14 39.77 22.78 17.21
N MET A 15 39.01 22.62 16.12
CA MET A 15 37.96 23.57 15.74
C MET A 15 36.90 23.72 16.81
N THR A 16 36.53 22.64 17.50
CA THR A 16 35.53 22.69 18.57
C THR A 16 36.06 23.43 19.81
N ALA A 17 37.31 23.20 20.19
CA ALA A 17 37.95 23.94 21.27
C ALA A 17 38.03 25.44 20.95
N LEU A 18 38.44 25.78 19.72
CA LEU A 18 38.54 27.15 19.25
C LEU A 18 37.18 27.84 19.20
N ILE A 19 36.13 27.18 18.70
CA ILE A 19 34.76 27.72 18.71
C ILE A 19 34.31 28.03 20.14
N ARG A 20 34.55 27.14 21.09
CA ARG A 20 34.18 27.34 22.51
C ARG A 20 34.96 28.50 23.14
N HIS A 21 36.26 28.56 22.88
CA HIS A 21 37.10 29.64 23.41
C HIS A 21 36.67 31.00 22.84
N TRP A 22 36.48 31.10 21.53
CA TRP A 22 36.04 32.35 20.90
C TRP A 22 34.60 32.72 21.26
N SER A 23 33.70 31.75 21.50
CA SER A 23 32.35 32.07 22.00
C SER A 23 32.38 32.67 23.40
N LEU A 24 33.22 32.13 24.30
CA LEU A 24 33.41 32.72 25.64
C LEU A 24 33.96 34.14 25.54
N LEU A 25 34.93 34.36 24.64
CA LEU A 25 35.50 35.68 24.41
C LEU A 25 34.48 36.69 23.86
N VAL A 26 33.57 36.25 22.97
CA VAL A 26 32.44 37.07 22.52
C VAL A 26 31.53 37.44 23.70
N ASP A 27 31.25 36.49 24.59
CA ASP A 27 30.38 36.72 25.74
C ASP A 27 31.02 37.73 26.71
N ASP A 28 32.32 37.63 26.97
CA ASP A 28 33.04 38.58 27.82
C ASP A 28 33.09 39.99 27.22
N ILE A 29 33.41 40.13 25.92
CA ILE A 29 33.35 41.44 25.23
C ILE A 29 31.93 42.03 25.24
N SER A 30 30.91 41.18 25.16
CA SER A 30 29.52 41.63 25.14
C SER A 30 29.01 42.15 26.49
N LYS A 31 29.70 41.85 27.60
CA LYS A 31 29.43 42.46 28.91
C LYS A 31 29.90 43.91 28.97
N GLU A 32 31.01 44.22 28.31
CA GLU A 32 31.62 45.55 28.32
C GLU A 32 31.07 46.46 27.21
N THR A 33 30.62 45.88 26.09
CA THR A 33 30.17 46.63 24.91
C THR A 33 28.75 46.27 24.49
N PRO A 34 27.92 47.24 24.07
CA PRO A 34 26.52 46.98 23.69
C PRO A 34 26.37 46.22 22.37
N LYS A 35 27.44 46.10 21.56
CA LYS A 35 27.42 45.43 20.26
C LYS A 35 28.39 44.27 20.26
N LYS A 36 27.92 43.10 19.79
CA LYS A 36 28.78 41.93 19.61
C LYS A 36 29.89 42.22 18.59
N PRO A 37 31.12 41.75 18.82
CA PRO A 37 32.25 41.98 17.91
C PRO A 37 32.04 41.23 16.58
N THR A 38 31.62 41.95 15.53
CA THR A 38 31.30 41.38 14.20
C THR A 38 32.46 40.62 13.57
N TRP A 39 33.69 41.10 13.74
CA TRP A 39 34.88 40.46 13.21
C TRP A 39 35.12 39.08 13.82
N LEU A 40 34.79 38.90 15.10
CA LEU A 40 34.97 37.64 15.81
C LEU A 40 33.81 36.68 15.54
N THR A 41 32.57 37.19 15.56
CA THR A 41 31.39 36.37 15.25
C THR A 41 31.43 35.82 13.82
N HIS A 42 31.90 36.62 12.85
CA HIS A 42 32.13 36.17 11.47
C HIS A 42 33.19 35.07 11.39
N ARG A 43 34.30 35.20 12.13
CA ARG A 43 35.35 34.17 12.19
C ARG A 43 34.85 32.87 12.83
N ILE A 44 34.11 32.96 13.94
CA ILE A 44 33.45 31.80 14.56
C ILE A 44 32.55 31.09 13.55
N TRP A 45 31.75 31.86 12.80
CA TRP A 45 30.87 31.30 11.76
C TRP A 45 31.65 30.53 10.68
N LEU A 46 32.78 31.06 10.21
CA LEU A 46 33.65 30.37 9.24
C LEU A 46 34.19 29.05 9.81
N VAL A 47 34.67 29.05 11.05
CA VAL A 47 35.19 27.83 11.69
C VAL A 47 34.09 26.80 11.94
N ILE A 48 32.87 27.23 12.28
CA ILE A 48 31.71 26.34 12.41
C ILE A 48 31.43 25.64 11.07
N ASN A 49 31.48 26.37 9.95
CA ASN A 49 31.25 25.80 8.63
C ASN A 49 32.37 24.86 8.19
N ALA A 50 33.63 25.21 8.47
CA ALA A 50 34.77 24.33 8.24
C ALA A 50 34.62 23.02 9.04
N ARG A 51 34.28 23.10 10.33
CA ARG A 51 34.02 21.94 11.19
C ARG A 51 32.91 21.05 10.63
N ARG A 52 31.81 21.63 10.14
CA ARG A 52 30.72 20.87 9.48
C ARG A 52 31.20 20.13 8.23
N LYS A 53 32.10 20.74 7.43
CA LYS A 53 32.71 20.07 6.27
C LYS A 53 33.56 18.88 6.71
N PHE A 54 34.39 19.03 7.75
CA PHE A 54 35.19 17.92 8.27
C PHE A 54 34.34 16.80 8.87
N LEU A 55 33.26 17.13 9.58
CA LEU A 55 32.32 16.13 10.10
C LEU A 55 31.62 15.34 8.99
N ARG A 56 31.27 16.00 7.86
CA ARG A 56 30.75 15.30 6.67
C ARG A 56 31.78 14.33 6.09
N LEU A 57 33.01 14.81 5.87
CA LEU A 57 34.09 13.97 5.35
C LEU A 57 34.42 12.80 6.29
N LEU A 58 34.37 13.02 7.60
CA LEU A 58 34.60 11.98 8.60
C LEU A 58 33.50 10.93 8.53
N ARG A 59 32.22 11.34 8.46
CA ARG A 59 31.08 10.43 8.31
C ARG A 59 31.17 9.58 7.05
N GLU A 60 31.58 10.17 5.93
CA GLU A 60 31.70 9.48 4.64
C GLU A 60 32.85 8.46 4.61
N ARG A 61 33.94 8.74 5.34
CA ARG A 61 35.17 7.90 5.31
C ARG A 61 35.26 6.89 6.43
N ASN A 62 34.80 7.25 7.64
CA ASN A 62 34.91 6.42 8.83
C ASN A 62 33.77 6.76 9.83
N THR A 63 32.73 5.93 9.82
CA THR A 63 31.55 6.08 10.67
C THR A 63 31.87 5.87 12.15
N GLU A 64 32.72 4.91 12.49
CA GLU A 64 33.08 4.64 13.89
C GLU A 64 33.83 5.81 14.54
N ALA A 65 34.78 6.40 13.82
CA ALA A 65 35.51 7.58 14.29
C ALA A 65 34.57 8.79 14.42
N PHE A 66 33.61 8.94 13.52
CA PHE A 66 32.59 9.98 13.59
C PHE A 66 31.74 9.88 14.86
N ASP A 67 31.23 8.68 15.18
CA ASP A 67 30.39 8.47 16.36
C ASP A 67 31.16 8.70 17.66
N ARG A 68 32.42 8.27 17.73
CA ARG A 68 33.31 8.56 18.87
C ARG A 68 33.50 10.06 19.07
N VAL A 69 33.86 10.78 18.01
CA VAL A 69 34.11 12.23 18.07
C VAL A 69 32.86 13.01 18.46
N ILE A 70 31.68 12.63 17.95
CA ILE A 70 30.40 13.25 18.33
C ILE A 70 30.11 13.05 19.81
N LYS A 71 30.31 11.83 20.31
CA LYS A 71 30.05 11.45 21.70
C LYS A 71 31.00 12.16 22.66
N GLU A 72 32.30 12.14 22.36
CA GLU A 72 33.35 12.75 23.20
C GLU A 72 33.23 14.27 23.24
N LEU A 73 33.06 14.91 22.06
CA LEU A 73 32.97 16.37 21.98
C LEU A 73 31.57 16.89 22.31
N LYS A 74 30.58 16.00 22.51
CA LYS A 74 29.16 16.34 22.76
C LYS A 74 28.61 17.32 21.72
N ILE A 75 28.81 17.00 20.44
CA ILE A 75 28.37 17.85 19.32
C ILE A 75 27.04 17.32 18.78
N ALA A 76 25.99 18.16 18.78
CA ALA A 76 24.77 17.85 18.05
C ALA A 76 25.02 18.02 16.53
N TYR A 77 25.04 16.90 15.79
CA TYR A 77 25.21 16.94 14.34
C TYR A 77 23.85 17.00 13.64
N HIS A 78 23.61 18.09 12.91
CA HIS A 78 22.43 18.25 12.06
C HIS A 78 22.86 18.42 10.61
N VAL A 79 22.27 17.63 9.71
CA VAL A 79 22.44 17.79 8.27
C VAL A 79 21.68 19.03 7.84
N GLN A 80 22.38 20.03 7.32
CA GLN A 80 21.72 21.20 6.75
C GLN A 80 20.90 20.76 5.54
N LYS A 81 19.58 20.80 5.66
CA LYS A 81 18.68 20.74 4.51
C LYS A 81 18.98 21.96 3.65
N GLN A 82 19.09 21.76 2.33
CA GLN A 82 19.09 22.91 1.43
C GLN A 82 17.84 23.74 1.71
N PRO A 83 17.93 25.07 1.73
CA PRO A 83 16.74 25.88 1.87
C PRO A 83 15.79 25.53 0.72
N GLU A 84 14.63 24.98 1.05
CA GLU A 84 13.65 24.53 0.07
C GLU A 84 13.23 25.69 -0.85
N HIS A 85 13.26 26.92 -0.34
CA HIS A 85 12.96 28.15 -1.07
C HIS A 85 13.96 29.26 -0.72
N VAL A 86 14.21 30.16 -1.67
CA VAL A 86 14.89 31.44 -1.40
C VAL A 86 14.05 32.22 -0.40
N LYS A 87 14.64 32.68 0.71
CA LYS A 87 13.95 33.39 1.81
C LYS A 87 13.54 34.82 1.43
N THR A 88 12.91 35.03 0.28
CA THR A 88 12.27 36.29 -0.06
C THR A 88 10.83 36.28 0.43
N ARG A 89 10.33 37.43 0.86
CA ARG A 89 8.93 37.59 1.29
C ARG A 89 7.94 37.14 0.21
N LYS A 90 8.28 37.37 -1.07
CA LYS A 90 7.52 36.90 -2.23
C LYS A 90 7.43 35.37 -2.29
N ALA A 91 8.57 34.68 -2.21
CA ALA A 91 8.59 33.21 -2.25
C ALA A 91 7.84 32.59 -1.06
N TRP A 92 7.90 33.20 0.12
CA TRP A 92 7.12 32.76 1.27
C TRP A 92 5.61 32.94 1.05
N ALA A 93 5.18 34.09 0.52
CA ALA A 93 3.78 34.34 0.20
C ALA A 93 3.26 33.39 -0.89
N GLU A 94 4.06 33.12 -1.92
CA GLU A 94 3.73 32.16 -2.98
C GLU A 94 3.62 30.73 -2.45
N ALA A 95 4.54 30.28 -1.59
CA ALA A 95 4.47 28.96 -0.97
C ALA A 95 3.20 28.81 -0.11
N GLN A 96 2.87 29.84 0.67
CA GLN A 96 1.66 29.84 1.49
C GLN A 96 0.39 29.81 0.64
N LEU A 97 0.38 30.51 -0.50
CA LEU A 97 -0.73 30.48 -1.45
C LEU A 97 -0.85 29.10 -2.12
N ARG A 98 0.28 28.51 -2.54
CA ARG A 98 0.29 27.16 -3.14
C ARG A 98 -0.28 26.11 -2.20
N ALA A 99 0.16 26.12 -0.94
CA ALA A 99 -0.36 25.20 0.08
C ALA A 99 -1.88 25.32 0.26
N ARG A 100 -2.42 26.55 0.26
CA ARG A 100 -3.88 26.77 0.33
C ARG A 100 -4.60 26.26 -0.92
N VAL A 101 -4.05 26.54 -2.10
CA VAL A 101 -4.63 26.08 -3.37
C VAL A 101 -4.62 24.56 -3.47
N GLU A 102 -3.57 23.89 -2.97
CA GLU A 102 -3.52 22.43 -2.91
C GLU A 102 -4.60 21.87 -1.98
N GLN A 103 -4.77 22.44 -0.79
CA GLN A 103 -5.86 22.03 0.13
C GLN A 103 -7.25 22.22 -0.49
N GLU A 104 -7.48 23.33 -1.20
CA GLU A 104 -8.75 23.57 -1.90
C GLU A 104 -8.97 22.57 -3.04
N LYS A 105 -7.92 22.22 -3.78
CA LYS A 105 -7.98 21.20 -4.85
C LYS A 105 -8.30 19.83 -4.28
N GLU A 106 -7.66 19.43 -3.18
CA GLU A 106 -7.91 18.16 -2.50
C GLU A 106 -9.36 18.07 -2.02
N ARG A 107 -9.86 19.12 -1.35
CA ARG A 107 -11.26 19.19 -0.92
C ARG A 107 -12.23 19.05 -2.09
N ARG A 108 -12.00 19.78 -3.19
CA ARG A 108 -12.86 19.71 -4.37
C ARG A 108 -12.82 18.33 -5.03
N LEU A 109 -11.65 17.67 -5.00
CA LEU A 109 -11.49 16.32 -5.52
C LEU A 109 -12.25 15.30 -4.64
N GLU A 110 -12.22 15.46 -3.32
CA GLU A 110 -13.01 14.65 -2.39
C GLU A 110 -14.51 14.81 -2.62
N GLU A 111 -15.00 16.04 -2.79
CA GLU A 111 -16.41 16.33 -3.10
C GLU A 111 -16.85 15.64 -4.42
N LEU A 112 -16.04 15.75 -5.48
CA LEU A 112 -16.28 15.07 -6.75
C LEU A 112 -16.23 13.54 -6.64
N HIS A 113 -15.34 13.02 -5.80
CA HIS A 113 -15.24 11.58 -5.57
C HIS A 113 -16.51 11.05 -4.87
N GLN A 114 -17.01 11.78 -3.88
CA GLN A 114 -18.24 11.43 -3.18
C GLN A 114 -19.45 11.48 -4.13
N SER A 115 -19.58 12.55 -4.93
CA SER A 115 -20.68 12.66 -5.90
C SER A 115 -20.64 11.55 -6.95
N TYR A 116 -19.44 11.18 -7.42
CA TYR A 116 -19.27 10.09 -8.36
C TYR A 116 -19.66 8.73 -7.74
N ILE A 117 -19.33 8.49 -6.47
CA ILE A 117 -19.73 7.26 -5.77
C ILE A 117 -21.26 7.18 -5.65
N SER A 118 -21.94 8.27 -5.27
CA SER A 118 -23.41 8.29 -5.20
C SER A 118 -24.04 8.04 -6.56
N GLU A 119 -23.63 8.76 -7.60
CA GLU A 119 -24.17 8.58 -8.96
C GLU A 119 -23.95 7.16 -9.47
N ARG A 120 -22.78 6.57 -9.18
CA ARG A 120 -22.47 5.19 -9.58
C ARG A 120 -23.38 4.20 -8.86
N ARG A 121 -23.67 4.42 -7.57
CA ARG A 121 -24.60 3.57 -6.80
C ARG A 121 -26.01 3.67 -7.34
N GLU A 122 -26.52 4.89 -7.53
CA GLU A 122 -27.85 5.14 -8.11
C GLU A 122 -28.02 4.47 -9.47
N LYS A 123 -27.07 4.69 -10.39
CA LYS A 123 -27.08 4.02 -11.71
C LYS A 123 -27.00 2.50 -11.60
N SER A 124 -26.23 1.96 -10.65
CA SER A 124 -26.15 0.52 -10.45
C SER A 124 -27.48 -0.08 -9.96
N GLU A 125 -28.20 0.63 -9.09
CA GLU A 125 -29.52 0.22 -8.62
C GLU A 125 -30.57 0.31 -9.72
N GLU A 126 -30.54 1.37 -10.53
CA GLU A 126 -31.40 1.51 -11.72
C GLU A 126 -31.16 0.38 -12.73
N MET A 127 -29.90 0.06 -13.00
CA MET A 127 -29.53 -1.03 -13.92
C MET A 127 -29.96 -2.40 -13.39
N GLU A 128 -29.83 -2.65 -12.08
CA GLU A 128 -30.26 -3.93 -11.49
C GLU A 128 -31.79 -4.07 -11.50
N LYS A 129 -32.54 -2.98 -11.24
CA LYS A 129 -34.01 -2.95 -11.40
C LYS A 129 -34.41 -3.29 -12.83
N ARG A 130 -33.82 -2.60 -13.81
CA ARG A 130 -34.09 -2.84 -15.24
C ARG A 130 -33.75 -4.27 -15.66
N LYS A 131 -32.67 -4.83 -15.13
CA LYS A 131 -32.28 -6.23 -15.36
C LYS A 131 -33.27 -7.22 -14.76
N GLN A 132 -33.85 -6.92 -13.59
CA GLN A 132 -34.90 -7.75 -13.00
C GLN A 132 -36.19 -7.72 -13.81
N GLU A 133 -36.60 -6.54 -14.31
CA GLU A 133 -37.75 -6.38 -15.20
C GLU A 133 -37.56 -7.18 -16.49
N LEU A 134 -36.41 -7.01 -17.18
CA LEU A 134 -36.08 -7.77 -18.39
C LEU A 134 -36.04 -9.29 -18.14
N ARG A 135 -35.60 -9.74 -16.96
CA ARG A 135 -35.62 -11.16 -16.59
C ARG A 135 -37.04 -11.70 -16.46
N LYS A 136 -37.97 -10.92 -15.87
CA LYS A 136 -39.38 -11.30 -15.77
C LYS A 136 -40.01 -11.38 -17.16
N GLU A 137 -39.80 -10.36 -17.99
CA GLU A 137 -40.28 -10.35 -19.38
C GLU A 137 -39.75 -11.53 -20.17
N HIS A 138 -38.45 -11.83 -20.04
CA HIS A 138 -37.83 -12.98 -20.70
C HIS A 138 -38.47 -14.30 -20.22
N GLN A 139 -38.72 -14.47 -18.92
CA GLN A 139 -39.40 -15.66 -18.39
C GLN A 139 -40.83 -15.78 -18.92
N GLU A 140 -41.59 -14.68 -18.98
CA GLU A 140 -42.93 -14.66 -19.55
C GLU A 140 -42.95 -15.04 -21.03
N VAL A 141 -42.04 -14.46 -21.84
CA VAL A 141 -41.90 -14.80 -23.26
C VAL A 141 -41.51 -16.27 -23.42
N HIS A 142 -40.56 -16.77 -22.61
CA HIS A 142 -40.14 -18.16 -22.66
C HIS A 142 -41.27 -19.12 -22.27
N GLN A 143 -42.09 -18.77 -21.28
CA GLN A 143 -43.28 -19.55 -20.90
C GLN A 143 -44.32 -19.55 -22.02
N ARG A 144 -44.56 -18.40 -22.68
CA ARG A 144 -45.47 -18.31 -23.84
C ARG A 144 -44.98 -19.16 -25.02
N LEU A 145 -43.70 -19.07 -25.35
CA LEU A 145 -43.08 -19.88 -26.40
C LEU A 145 -43.17 -21.38 -26.08
N HIS A 146 -42.90 -21.77 -24.83
CA HIS A 146 -43.06 -23.15 -24.40
C HIS A 146 -44.52 -23.62 -24.53
N GLY A 147 -45.50 -22.79 -24.14
CA GLY A 147 -46.92 -23.10 -24.33
C GLY A 147 -47.30 -23.32 -25.79
N LEU A 148 -46.79 -22.48 -26.71
CA LEU A 148 -46.99 -22.67 -28.15
C LEU A 148 -46.35 -23.97 -28.67
N LEU A 149 -45.15 -24.30 -28.23
CA LEU A 149 -44.46 -25.56 -28.58
C LEU A 149 -45.21 -26.81 -28.12
N VAL A 150 -45.86 -26.76 -26.95
CA VAL A 150 -46.73 -27.83 -26.44
C VAL A 150 -47.99 -27.94 -27.29
N LEU A 151 -48.64 -26.81 -27.65
CA LEU A 151 -49.82 -26.79 -28.52
C LEU A 151 -49.53 -27.33 -29.92
N GLU A 152 -48.35 -27.04 -30.48
CA GLU A 152 -47.89 -27.58 -31.77
C GLU A 152 -47.47 -29.07 -31.70
N GLY A 153 -47.47 -29.68 -30.51
CA GLY A 153 -47.11 -31.08 -30.31
C GLY A 153 -45.62 -31.39 -30.47
N LYS A 154 -44.75 -30.36 -30.52
CA LYS A 154 -43.29 -30.51 -30.69
C LYS A 154 -42.54 -30.63 -29.37
N ALA A 155 -43.08 -30.07 -28.28
CA ALA A 155 -42.54 -30.23 -26.94
C ALA A 155 -43.43 -31.18 -26.13
N THR A 156 -42.93 -32.39 -25.86
CA THR A 156 -43.48 -33.28 -24.83
C THR A 156 -42.56 -33.22 -23.63
N ASP A 157 -43.11 -32.91 -22.45
CA ASP A 157 -42.41 -33.12 -21.18
C ASP A 157 -42.27 -34.62 -20.97
N VAL A 158 -41.23 -35.22 -21.56
CA VAL A 158 -40.89 -36.63 -21.33
C VAL A 158 -40.28 -36.73 -19.93
N VAL A 159 -41.13 -36.83 -18.92
CA VAL A 159 -40.72 -37.12 -17.54
C VAL A 159 -40.34 -38.59 -17.45
N GLY A 160 -39.10 -38.92 -17.84
CA GLY A 160 -38.54 -40.25 -17.67
C GLY A 160 -37.37 -40.54 -18.61
N GLN A 161 -36.24 -41.01 -18.05
CA GLN A 161 -35.17 -41.59 -18.86
C GLN A 161 -35.64 -42.95 -19.39
N TYR A 162 -35.79 -43.07 -20.71
CA TYR A 162 -36.02 -44.36 -21.35
C TYR A 162 -34.81 -45.28 -21.11
N ARG A 163 -34.97 -46.29 -20.26
CA ARG A 163 -33.99 -47.36 -20.08
C ARG A 163 -34.37 -48.54 -21.00
N PRO A 164 -33.59 -48.83 -22.06
CA PRO A 164 -33.85 -49.97 -22.95
C PRO A 164 -33.76 -51.32 -22.18
N PRO A 165 -34.27 -52.41 -22.77
CA PRO A 165 -35.33 -53.25 -22.21
C PRO A 165 -35.00 -53.82 -20.83
N LEU A 166 -35.25 -53.02 -19.79
CA LEU A 166 -35.06 -53.41 -18.39
C LEU A 166 -35.90 -54.65 -18.04
N VAL A 167 -37.09 -54.76 -18.62
CA VAL A 167 -38.00 -55.90 -18.41
C VAL A 167 -37.45 -57.17 -19.06
N GLY A 168 -36.83 -57.07 -20.24
CA GLY A 168 -36.26 -58.22 -20.94
C GLY A 168 -35.03 -58.79 -20.24
N SER A 169 -34.13 -57.91 -19.77
CA SER A 169 -32.94 -58.36 -19.04
C SER A 169 -33.26 -58.94 -17.67
N LEU A 170 -34.25 -58.38 -16.96
CA LEU A 170 -34.75 -58.92 -15.69
C LEU A 170 -35.47 -60.25 -15.88
N SER A 171 -36.30 -60.40 -16.91
CA SER A 171 -37.02 -61.66 -17.14
C SER A 171 -36.06 -62.79 -17.49
N GLU A 172 -35.06 -62.54 -18.34
CA GLU A 172 -34.02 -63.53 -18.65
C GLU A 172 -33.25 -63.96 -17.41
N THR A 173 -32.79 -63.02 -16.58
CA THR A 173 -32.03 -63.35 -15.37
C THR A 173 -32.86 -64.16 -14.36
N VAL A 174 -34.12 -63.80 -14.16
CA VAL A 174 -35.03 -64.54 -13.26
C VAL A 174 -35.32 -65.95 -13.81
N MET A 175 -35.56 -66.09 -15.11
CA MET A 175 -35.77 -67.42 -15.72
C MET A 175 -34.52 -68.29 -15.63
N HIS A 176 -33.33 -67.73 -15.89
CA HIS A 176 -32.07 -68.45 -15.70
C HIS A 176 -31.88 -68.90 -14.25
N TYR A 177 -32.20 -68.05 -13.27
CA TYR A 177 -32.08 -68.41 -11.87
C TYR A 177 -33.04 -69.55 -11.51
N ALA A 178 -34.29 -69.48 -11.98
CA ALA A 178 -35.29 -70.52 -11.73
C ALA A 178 -34.92 -71.87 -12.37
N LEU A 179 -34.27 -71.90 -13.53
CA LEU A 179 -33.93 -73.14 -14.23
C LEU A 179 -32.62 -73.78 -13.73
N PHE A 180 -31.62 -72.97 -13.39
CA PHE A 180 -30.26 -73.46 -13.13
C PHE A 180 -29.85 -73.41 -11.65
N TYR A 181 -30.56 -72.66 -10.81
CA TYR A 181 -30.27 -72.55 -9.38
C TYR A 181 -31.41 -73.14 -8.54
N HIS A 182 -31.56 -74.46 -8.60
CA HIS A 182 -32.33 -75.19 -7.60
C HIS A 182 -31.47 -75.50 -6.36
N PRO A 183 -32.01 -75.33 -5.15
CA PRO A 183 -31.32 -75.79 -3.94
C PRO A 183 -31.10 -77.30 -4.01
N LYS A 184 -29.90 -77.77 -3.65
CA LYS A 184 -29.53 -79.19 -3.74
C LYS A 184 -30.56 -80.05 -2.98
N PRO A 185 -31.07 -81.14 -3.57
CA PRO A 185 -31.99 -82.03 -2.88
C PRO A 185 -31.30 -82.64 -1.66
N ASN A 186 -31.93 -82.50 -0.49
CA ASN A 186 -31.46 -83.12 0.75
C ASN A 186 -31.68 -84.64 0.65
N MET A 187 -30.65 -85.36 0.23
CA MET A 187 -30.62 -86.82 0.19
C MET A 187 -30.45 -87.40 1.60
N VAL A 188 -31.44 -87.20 2.47
CA VAL A 188 -31.51 -87.91 3.76
C VAL A 188 -32.58 -89.00 3.63
N LYS A 189 -32.13 -90.26 3.60
CA LYS A 189 -33.01 -91.44 3.65
C LYS A 189 -33.79 -91.42 4.96
N GLN A 190 -35.11 -91.42 4.85
CA GLN A 190 -36.00 -91.69 5.98
C GLN A 190 -35.87 -93.18 6.33
N TYR A 191 -35.42 -93.49 7.54
CA TYR A 191 -35.51 -94.82 8.17
C TYR A 191 -36.80 -94.90 8.98
#